data_AF-A0A925S1Q3-F1
#
_entry.id   AF-A0A925S1Q3-F1
#
_cell.length_a   1.000
_cell.length_b   1.000
_cell.length_c   1.000
_cell.angle_alpha   90.00
_cell.angle_beta   90.00
_cell.angle_gamma   90.00
#
_symmetry.space_group_name_H-M   'P 1'
#
loop_
_entity.id
_entity.type
_entity.pdbx_description
1 polymer ?
#
loop_
_entity_poly.entity_id
_entity_poly.type
_entity_poly.pdbx_seq_one_letter_code
_entity_poly.pdbx_strand_id
1 'polypeptide(L)' 'MRAPADFAGGRIDAAYCSSCGDEAGQLRPYDEVLQVNADYLVRQQGLDPGAARELAGALLAGMPAWKHRA' A
#
# COMPACT_ATOMS: atom_id res chain seq x y z
N MET A 1 0.39 -6.54 9.71
CA MET A 1 -1.05 -6.59 9.98
C MET A 1 -1.26 -7.42 11.25
N ARG A 2 -1.86 -6.82 12.27
CA ARG A 2 -2.05 -7.40 13.62
C ARG A 2 -3.49 -7.24 14.10
N ALA A 3 -4.18 -6.18 13.71
CA ALA A 3 -5.58 -5.91 14.06
C ALA A 3 -6.45 -5.88 12.79
N PRO A 4 -7.78 -6.11 12.90
CA PRO A 4 -8.70 -6.07 11.75
C PRO A 4 -8.54 -4.82 10.87
N ALA A 5 -8.32 -3.64 11.47
CA ALA A 5 -8.12 -2.38 10.76
C ALA A 5 -6.87 -2.33 9.85
N ASP A 6 -5.92 -3.26 10.02
CA ASP A 6 -4.76 -3.38 9.14
C ASP A 6 -5.09 -4.10 7.83
N PHE A 7 -6.26 -4.74 7.74
CA PHE A 7 -6.71 -5.51 6.59
C PHE A 7 -7.79 -4.76 5.80
N ALA A 8 -7.83 -4.95 4.49
CA ALA A 8 -8.82 -4.30 3.63
C ALA A 8 -10.25 -4.66 4.05
N GLY A 9 -11.10 -3.64 4.19
CA GLY A 9 -12.46 -3.78 4.70
C GLY A 9 -12.57 -4.27 6.15
N GLY A 10 -11.49 -4.26 6.94
CA GLY A 10 -11.51 -4.76 8.32
C GLY A 10 -11.56 -6.29 8.43
N ARG A 11 -11.35 -7.02 7.33
CA ARG A 11 -11.51 -8.47 7.27
C ARG A 11 -10.17 -9.17 7.41
N ILE A 12 -9.98 -9.95 8.48
CA ILE A 12 -8.68 -10.57 8.80
C ILE A 12 -8.20 -11.58 7.73
N ASP A 13 -9.11 -12.07 6.90
CA ASP A 13 -8.85 -12.98 5.78
C ASP A 13 -8.65 -12.25 4.44
N ALA A 14 -8.67 -10.91 4.41
CA ALA A 14 -8.43 -10.14 3.20
C ALA A 14 -7.03 -10.38 2.65
N ALA A 15 -6.93 -10.52 1.32
CA ALA A 15 -5.66 -10.68 0.62
C ALA A 15 -4.76 -9.43 0.67
N TYR A 16 -5.35 -8.26 0.97
CA TYR A 16 -4.68 -6.96 0.91
C TYR A 16 -4.79 -6.20 2.22
N CYS A 17 -3.76 -5.39 2.49
CA CYS A 17 -3.73 -4.47 3.61
C CYS A 17 -4.75 -3.33 3.45
N SER A 18 -5.09 -2.63 4.53
CA SER A 18 -6.08 -1.52 4.48
C SER A 18 -5.65 -0.31 3.64
N SER A 19 -4.36 -0.10 3.40
CA SER A 19 -3.85 0.89 2.43
C SER A 19 -3.73 0.36 1.01
N CYS A 20 -3.83 -0.96 0.82
CA CYS A 20 -3.67 -1.65 -0.45
C CYS A 20 -5.02 -1.95 -1.10
N GLY A 21 -6.04 -2.27 -0.29
CA GLY A 21 -7.37 -2.64 -0.74
C GLY A 21 -8.47 -1.68 -0.32
N ASP A 22 -9.61 -1.77 -0.97
CA ASP A 22 -10.82 -1.02 -0.64
C ASP A 22 -11.66 -1.70 0.45
N GLU A 23 -12.84 -1.15 0.74
CA GLU A 23 -13.78 -1.70 1.71
C GLU A 23 -14.35 -3.07 1.29
N ALA A 24 -14.39 -3.34 -0.02
CA ALA A 24 -14.75 -4.64 -0.57
C ALA A 24 -13.56 -5.62 -0.59
N GLY A 25 -12.38 -5.19 -0.16
CA GLY A 25 -11.12 -5.93 -0.16
C GLY A 25 -10.55 -6.19 -1.55
N GLN A 26 -10.95 -5.41 -2.55
CA GLN A 26 -10.34 -5.41 -3.87
C GLN A 26 -9.09 -4.54 -3.88
N LEU A 27 -8.11 -4.89 -4.71
CA LEU A 27 -6.89 -4.10 -4.85
C LEU A 27 -7.22 -2.73 -5.45
N ARG A 28 -6.78 -1.65 -4.80
CA ARG A 28 -6.93 -0.29 -5.31
C ARG A 28 -6.05 -0.08 -6.55
N PRO A 29 -6.29 0.95 -7.38
CA PRO A 29 -5.39 1.31 -8.47
C PRO A 29 -3.96 1.55 -7.99
N TYR A 30 -2.97 1.12 -8.77
CA TYR A 30 -1.55 1.23 -8.38
C TYR A 30 -1.14 2.64 -7.98
N ASP A 31 -1.51 3.67 -8.75
CA ASP A 31 -1.05 5.03 -8.49
C ASP A 31 -1.61 5.59 -7.17
N GLU A 32 -2.80 5.12 -6.77
CA GLU A 32 -3.39 5.42 -5.47
C GLU A 32 -2.62 4.71 -4.35
N VAL A 33 -2.36 3.40 -4.49
CA VAL A 33 -1.59 2.64 -3.50
C VAL A 33 -0.17 3.20 -3.36
N LEU A 34 0.46 3.59 -4.47
CA LEU A 34 1.76 4.23 -4.49
C LEU A 34 1.74 5.54 -3.70
N GLN A 35 0.76 6.40 -3.95
CA GLN A 35 0.64 7.68 -3.25
C GLN A 35 0.39 7.49 -1.76
N VAL A 36 -0.55 6.60 -1.37
CA VAL A 36 -0.87 6.35 0.03
C VAL A 36 0.34 5.81 0.80
N ASN A 37 1.13 4.91 0.18
CA ASN A 37 2.36 4.40 0.79
C ASN A 37 3.44 5.49 0.88
N ALA A 38 3.61 6.32 -0.15
CA ALA A 38 4.54 7.44 -0.11
C ALA A 38 4.17 8.41 1.02
N ASP A 39 2.90 8.80 1.13
CA ASP A 39 2.44 9.71 2.19
C ASP A 39 2.62 9.10 3.59
N TYR A 40 2.44 7.79 3.72
CA TYR A 40 2.72 7.08 4.97
C TYR A 40 4.20 7.15 5.33
N LEU A 41 5.11 6.92 4.37
CA LEU A 41 6.54 7.03 4.57
C LEU A 41 6.98 8.45 4.94
N VAL A 42 6.41 9.48 4.31
CA VAL A 42 6.63 10.88 4.70
C VAL A 42 6.21 11.08 6.17
N ARG A 43 4.99 10.68 6.54
CA ARG A 43 4.46 10.89 7.89
C ARG A 43 5.21 10.13 8.98
N GLN A 44 5.64 8.89 8.69
CA GLN A 44 6.23 8.01 9.71
C GLN A 44 7.75 8.10 9.78
N GLN A 45 8.41 8.39 8.66
CA GLN A 45 9.87 8.35 8.56
C GLN A 45 10.47 9.72 8.23
N GLY A 46 9.63 10.74 7.99
CA GLY A 46 10.10 12.10 7.69
C GLY A 46 10.85 12.20 6.36
N LEU A 47 10.60 11.27 5.43
CA LEU A 47 11.26 11.25 4.13
C LEU A 47 10.80 12.44 3.27
N ASP A 48 11.70 12.89 2.40
CA ASP A 48 11.34 13.76 1.28
C ASP A 48 10.24 13.10 0.42
N PRO A 49 9.22 13.84 -0.06
CA PRO A 49 8.13 13.27 -0.84
C PRO A 49 8.57 12.50 -2.10
N GLY A 50 9.62 12.96 -2.79
CA GLY A 50 10.17 12.29 -3.96
C GLY A 50 10.81 10.96 -3.57
N ALA A 51 11.69 10.98 -2.56
CA ALA A 51 12.33 9.78 -2.02
C ALA A 51 11.31 8.76 -1.47
N ALA A 52 10.26 9.25 -0.80
CA ALA A 52 9.17 8.43 -0.30
C ALA A 52 8.40 7.74 -1.43
N ARG A 53 8.17 8.44 -2.56
CA ARG A 53 7.51 7.87 -3.73
C ARG A 53 8.37 6.81 -4.41
N GLU A 54 9.67 7.04 -4.55
CA GLU A 54 10.60 6.05 -5.10
C GLU A 54 10.66 4.79 -4.22
N LEU A 55 10.81 4.96 -2.91
CA LEU A 55 10.84 3.84 -1.96
C LEU A 55 9.52 3.07 -1.96
N ALA A 56 8.37 3.78 -1.96
CA ALA A 56 7.07 3.14 -2.08
C ALA A 56 6.97 2.33 -3.38
N GLY A 57 7.42 2.87 -4.51
CA GLY A 57 7.45 2.15 -5.79
C GLY A 57 8.31 0.88 -5.73
N ALA A 58 9.50 0.95 -5.15
CA ALA A 58 10.38 -0.20 -4.98
C ALA A 58 9.75 -1.29 -4.09
N LEU A 59 9.07 -0.89 -3.01
CA LEU A 59 8.32 -1.82 -2.15
C LEU A 59 7.19 -2.51 -2.91
N LEU A 60 6.41 -1.76 -3.70
CA LEU A 60 5.31 -2.31 -4.48
C LEU A 60 5.79 -3.24 -5.60
N ALA A 61 6.90 -2.91 -6.27
CA ALA A 61 7.48 -3.74 -7.32
C ALA A 61 7.85 -5.17 -6.84
N GLY A 62 8.18 -5.32 -5.55
CA GLY A 62 8.45 -6.63 -4.94
C GLY A 62 7.21 -7.47 -4.63
N MET A 63 6.00 -6.90 -4.74
CA MET A 63 4.76 -7.59 -4.35
C MET A 63 4.15 -8.39 -5.51
N PRO A 64 3.67 -9.63 -5.27
CA PRO A 64 3.01 -10.44 -6.29
C PRO A 64 1.85 -9.75 -7.01
N ALA A 65 1.12 -8.88 -6.30
CA ALA A 65 -0.03 -8.14 -6.83
C ALA A 65 0.33 -7.20 -7.99
N TRP A 66 1.61 -6.79 -8.11
CA TRP A 66 2.06 -5.79 -9.07
C TRP A 66 3.02 -6.32 -10.13
N LYS A 67 3.24 -7.64 -10.18
CA LYS A 67 4.18 -8.30 -11.11
C LYS A 67 3.96 -7.99 -12.60
N HIS A 68 2.76 -7.54 -12.98
CA HIS A 68 2.42 -7.21 -14.37
C HIS A 68 2.57 -5.72 -14.72
N ARG A 69 3.04 -4.89 -13.78
CA ARG A 69 3.19 -3.44 -13.95
C ARG A 69 4.65 -2.97 -13.89
N ALA A 70 5.58 -3.86 -13.53
CA ALA A 70 7.02 -3.62 -13.47
C ALA A 70 7.68 -3.84 -14.83
#